data_AF-A0A8C2WTF7-F1
#
_entry.id   AF-A0A8C2WTF7-F1
#
_cell.length_a   1.000
_cell.length_b   1.000
_cell.length_c   1.000
_cell.angle_alpha   90.00
_cell.angle_beta   90.00
_cell.angle_gamma   90.00
#
_symmetry.space_group_name_H-M   'P 1'
#
loop_
_entity.id
_entity.type
_entity.pdbx_description
1 polymer ?
#
loop_
_entity_poly.entity_id
_entity_poly.type
_entity_poly.pdbx_seq_one_letter_code
_entity_poly.pdbx_strand_id
1 'polypeptide(L)'
;MKSVLNSPGFGITGSSGLFQCTNKLFLSDGATGLQIKEFARKNAANALSVGNMVMGMASILSSLNGHHHAACWLVLIGYLLDLADGAVARRLGACSALGAKLDDFADFTTFGIATALLLRTTDLLDNILCMCYVLSVFVRLCFFSSGIPFVYRGLPCIYSSAILASASMLSGRNLAMLRVIAVAMILFMISQNFYPHDRVLESQAWKKAVFAGGVVMVFCSSFPPACVYYLLCCEPETIMILLSPSSGLFQCTNKLFLSDGATGLQIKEFARKNAANALSVGNMVMGMASILSSINGHHHAACWLVLIGYLLDLADGAVARRLGACSALGAKLDDFADFTTFGIATSLLLRTTDLLDNILCVCYVLSVFVRLCFFTSGIPFMYRGLPCIYSSAILASASILSGGNLALLRVIAVAMILFMISQNFYPHDRVLESQAWKKGVYAGGIVMVFCSSFPPAC
;
A
#
# COMPACT_ATOMS: atom_id res chain seq x y z
N MET A 1 16.78 20.99 40.99
CA MET A 1 17.13 20.11 42.13
C MET A 1 17.94 18.95 41.58
N LYS A 2 19.24 18.90 41.88
CA LYS A 2 20.14 17.79 41.53
C LYS A 2 19.71 16.55 42.32
N SER A 3 19.42 15.43 41.64
CA SER A 3 19.73 14.03 42.03
C SER A 3 18.78 13.01 41.39
N VAL A 4 19.22 12.30 40.34
CA VAL A 4 19.08 10.84 40.24
C VAL A 4 20.24 10.35 39.35
N LEU A 5 20.97 9.39 39.88
CA LEU A 5 22.23 8.84 39.42
C LEU A 5 22.12 7.94 38.18
N ASN A 6 23.18 8.00 37.36
CA ASN A 6 23.90 6.88 36.73
C ASN A 6 23.25 5.48 36.75
N SER A 7 22.92 4.95 35.56
CA SER A 7 23.15 3.55 35.17
C SER A 7 23.30 3.47 33.63
N PRO A 8 23.95 2.43 33.08
CA PRO A 8 24.85 2.54 31.92
C PRO A 8 24.18 2.40 30.55
N GLY A 9 24.83 3.00 29.55
CA GLY A 9 24.79 2.69 28.12
C GLY A 9 23.60 1.89 27.58
N PHE A 10 22.52 2.60 27.22
CA PHE A 10 21.52 2.05 26.30
C PHE A 10 22.03 2.22 24.87
N GLY A 11 22.44 1.12 24.26
CA GLY A 11 22.93 1.09 22.89
C GLY A 11 21.89 1.66 21.92
N ILE A 12 22.31 2.66 21.16
CA ILE A 12 21.57 3.17 20.00
C ILE A 12 21.72 2.13 18.89
N THR A 13 20.86 1.12 18.88
CA THR A 13 20.63 0.24 17.72
C THR A 13 19.27 0.60 17.14
N GLY A 14 19.24 1.63 16.29
CA GLY A 14 18.02 2.13 15.66
C GLY A 14 18.24 2.51 14.20
N SER A 15 17.65 1.73 13.30
CA SER A 15 17.29 1.98 11.89
C SER A 15 18.32 2.45 10.85
N SER A 16 19.57 2.79 11.18
CA SER A 16 20.56 3.23 10.18
C SER A 16 21.24 2.10 9.37
N GLY A 17 20.89 0.84 9.62
CA GLY A 17 21.67 -0.33 9.21
C GLY A 17 21.82 -0.56 7.70
N LEU A 18 20.78 -0.38 6.88
CA LEU A 18 20.86 -0.79 5.47
C LEU A 18 21.79 0.09 4.64
N PHE A 19 21.64 1.42 4.74
CA PHE A 19 22.45 2.41 4.01
C PHE A 19 23.86 2.56 4.59
N GLN A 20 24.01 2.49 5.91
CA GLN A 20 25.31 2.61 6.57
C GLN A 20 26.16 1.33 6.40
N CYS A 21 25.51 0.16 6.33
CA CYS A 21 26.18 -1.11 6.03
C CYS A 21 26.51 -1.25 4.54
N THR A 22 25.65 -0.82 3.60
CA THR A 22 26.02 -0.77 2.17
C THR A 22 27.20 0.16 1.92
N ASN A 23 27.22 1.35 2.54
CA ASN A 23 28.37 2.25 2.41
C ASN A 23 29.64 1.66 3.03
N LYS A 24 29.55 0.99 4.20
CA LYS A 24 30.70 0.28 4.80
C LYS A 24 31.17 -0.94 3.98
N LEU A 25 30.26 -1.66 3.32
CA LEU A 25 30.57 -2.85 2.54
C LEU A 25 31.25 -2.48 1.21
N PHE A 26 30.81 -1.39 0.56
CA PHE A 26 31.42 -0.90 -0.68
C PHE A 26 32.72 -0.11 -0.45
N LEU A 27 32.90 0.53 0.71
CA LEU A 27 34.14 1.25 1.06
C LEU A 27 35.21 0.36 1.72
N SER A 28 34.88 -0.88 2.07
CA SER A 28 35.86 -1.86 2.54
C SER A 28 36.39 -2.61 1.33
N ASP A 29 37.58 -2.24 0.86
CA ASP A 29 38.30 -2.73 -0.33
C ASP A 29 38.78 -4.21 -0.20
N GLY A 30 37.92 -5.07 0.35
CA GLY A 30 38.24 -6.44 0.73
C GLY A 30 37.03 -7.20 1.30
N ALA A 31 35.82 -6.95 0.79
CA ALA A 31 34.64 -7.73 1.16
C ALA A 31 34.84 -9.20 0.75
N THR A 32 35.15 -10.06 1.71
CA THR A 32 35.26 -11.50 1.50
C THR A 32 33.94 -12.01 0.92
N GLY A 33 33.98 -12.83 -0.13
CA GLY A 33 32.76 -13.31 -0.82
C GLY A 33 31.72 -13.98 0.10
N LEU A 34 32.14 -14.39 1.30
CA LEU A 34 31.26 -14.89 2.37
C LEU A 34 30.36 -13.79 2.97
N GLN A 35 30.87 -12.57 3.19
CA GLN A 35 30.09 -11.44 3.72
C GLN A 35 29.05 -10.95 2.69
N ILE A 36 29.42 -10.92 1.41
CA ILE A 36 28.49 -10.57 0.32
C ILE A 36 27.37 -11.62 0.22
N LYS A 37 27.71 -12.92 0.30
CA LYS A 37 26.71 -13.99 0.32
C LYS A 37 25.79 -13.89 1.54
N GLU A 38 26.32 -13.56 2.71
CA GLU A 38 25.50 -13.43 3.92
C GLU A 38 24.61 -12.19 3.90
N PHE A 39 25.10 -11.06 3.36
CA PHE A 39 24.31 -9.86 3.13
C PHE A 39 23.21 -10.09 2.09
N ALA A 40 23.53 -10.72 0.96
CA ALA A 40 22.57 -11.09 -0.07
C ALA A 40 21.50 -12.04 0.48
N ARG A 41 21.91 -13.03 1.29
CA ARG A 41 20.99 -13.96 1.98
C ARG A 41 20.05 -13.23 2.94
N LYS A 42 20.57 -12.30 3.75
CA LYS A 42 19.74 -11.52 4.70
C LYS A 42 18.76 -10.57 4.02
N ASN A 43 19.08 -10.07 2.83
CA ASN A 43 18.24 -9.12 2.09
C ASN A 43 17.48 -9.75 0.92
N ALA A 44 17.63 -11.05 0.66
CA ALA A 44 16.97 -11.73 -0.45
C ALA A 44 15.44 -11.62 -0.35
N ALA A 45 14.86 -11.86 0.83
CA ALA A 45 13.43 -11.72 1.05
C ALA A 45 12.95 -10.28 0.80
N ASN A 46 13.65 -9.29 1.36
CA ASN A 46 13.33 -7.88 1.15
C ASN A 46 13.40 -7.48 -0.35
N ALA A 47 14.36 -8.01 -1.10
CA ALA A 47 14.48 -7.77 -2.53
C ALA A 47 13.32 -8.41 -3.32
N LEU A 48 12.84 -9.58 -2.89
CA LEU A 48 11.67 -10.23 -3.48
C LEU A 48 10.39 -9.42 -3.20
N SER A 49 10.18 -8.91 -1.98
CA SER A 49 9.02 -8.05 -1.67
C SER A 49 9.05 -6.74 -2.47
N VAL A 50 10.23 -6.10 -2.62
CA VAL A 50 10.38 -4.94 -3.52
C VAL A 50 10.09 -5.33 -4.97
N GLY A 51 10.56 -6.50 -5.40
CA GLY A 51 10.23 -7.06 -6.72
C GLY A 51 8.73 -7.24 -6.92
N ASN A 52 8.01 -7.78 -5.93
CA ASN A 52 6.56 -7.90 -5.94
C ASN A 52 5.90 -6.53 -6.12
N MET A 53 6.27 -5.53 -5.31
CA MET A 53 5.75 -4.16 -5.43
C MET A 53 6.02 -3.55 -6.82
N VAL A 54 7.20 -3.77 -7.41
CA VAL A 54 7.51 -3.31 -8.78
C VAL A 54 6.60 -4.00 -9.82
N MET A 55 6.31 -5.29 -9.67
CA MET A 55 5.34 -5.99 -10.53
C MET A 55 3.92 -5.44 -10.36
N GLY A 56 3.52 -5.12 -9.13
CA GLY A 56 2.25 -4.43 -8.84
C GLY A 56 2.17 -3.06 -9.53
N MET A 57 3.20 -2.23 -9.42
CA MET A 57 3.26 -0.95 -10.12
C MET A 57 3.26 -1.11 -11.64
N ALA A 58 4.01 -2.07 -12.19
CA ALA A 58 4.00 -2.37 -13.61
C ALA A 58 2.60 -2.83 -14.08
N SER A 59 1.85 -3.55 -13.25
CA SER A 59 0.48 -3.96 -13.52
C SER A 59 -0.49 -2.77 -13.53
N ILE A 60 -0.37 -1.84 -12.57
CA ILE A 60 -1.12 -0.58 -12.54
C ILE A 60 -0.87 0.21 -13.84
N LEU A 61 0.39 0.39 -14.21
CA LEU A 61 0.80 1.08 -15.44
C LEU A 61 0.32 0.36 -16.70
N SER A 62 0.37 -0.97 -16.73
CA SER A 62 -0.14 -1.76 -17.86
C SER A 62 -1.66 -1.65 -17.99
N SER A 63 -2.38 -1.58 -16.86
CA SER A 63 -3.83 -1.40 -16.83
C SER A 63 -4.23 -0.03 -17.37
N LEU A 64 -3.48 1.02 -17.01
CA LEU A 64 -3.65 2.38 -17.53
C LEU A 64 -3.41 2.44 -19.05
N ASN A 65 -2.39 1.74 -19.53
CA ASN A 65 -2.05 1.71 -20.96
C ASN A 65 -2.95 0.76 -21.79
N GLY A 66 -4.03 0.22 -21.21
CA GLY A 66 -4.98 -0.69 -21.88
C GLY A 66 -4.46 -2.12 -22.08
N HIS A 67 -3.25 -2.45 -21.63
CA HIS A 67 -2.65 -3.78 -21.71
C HIS A 67 -3.11 -4.69 -20.56
N HIS A 68 -4.42 -4.92 -20.47
CA HIS A 68 -5.03 -5.69 -19.38
C HIS A 68 -4.46 -7.11 -19.23
N HIS A 69 -4.10 -7.77 -20.33
CA HIS A 69 -3.50 -9.10 -20.28
C HIS A 69 -2.13 -9.10 -19.62
N ALA A 70 -1.28 -8.11 -19.93
CA ALA A 70 0.01 -7.97 -19.28
C ALA A 70 -0.16 -7.65 -17.79
N ALA A 71 -1.14 -6.80 -17.44
CA ALA A 71 -1.46 -6.49 -16.06
C ALA A 71 -1.82 -7.73 -15.22
N CYS A 72 -2.65 -8.63 -15.76
CA CYS A 72 -3.01 -9.87 -15.08
C CYS A 72 -1.79 -10.77 -14.82
N TRP A 73 -0.91 -10.91 -15.82
CA TRP A 73 0.32 -11.68 -15.68
C TRP A 73 1.28 -11.08 -14.65
N LEU A 74 1.41 -9.76 -14.63
CA LEU A 74 2.25 -9.07 -13.65
C LEU A 74 1.75 -9.29 -12.22
N VAL A 75 0.42 -9.33 -12.00
CA VAL A 75 -0.17 -9.71 -10.70
C VAL A 75 0.12 -11.16 -10.34
N LEU A 76 0.03 -12.09 -11.30
CA LEU A 76 0.33 -13.51 -11.08
C LEU A 76 1.83 -13.75 -10.81
N ILE A 77 2.72 -12.98 -11.44
CA ILE A 77 4.16 -12.99 -11.12
C ILE A 77 4.38 -12.44 -9.71
N GLY A 78 3.70 -11.35 -9.34
CA GLY A 78 3.73 -10.82 -7.97
C GLY A 78 3.28 -11.85 -6.94
N TYR A 79 2.22 -12.61 -7.23
CA TYR A 79 1.77 -13.75 -6.40
C TYR A 79 2.87 -14.79 -6.19
N LEU A 80 3.65 -15.13 -7.22
CA LEU A 80 4.77 -16.05 -7.07
C LEU A 80 5.93 -15.46 -6.26
N LEU A 81 6.19 -14.16 -6.40
CA LEU A 81 7.25 -13.46 -5.65
C LEU A 81 6.93 -13.38 -4.16
N ASP A 82 5.66 -13.17 -3.80
CA ASP A 82 5.16 -13.16 -2.43
C ASP A 82 5.30 -14.54 -1.75
N LEU A 83 4.87 -15.60 -2.44
CA LEU A 83 5.09 -16.96 -1.95
C LEU A 83 6.58 -17.28 -1.75
N ALA A 84 7.43 -16.74 -2.63
CA ALA A 84 8.87 -16.90 -2.57
C ALA A 84 9.49 -16.12 -1.41
N ASP A 85 9.09 -14.88 -1.15
CA ASP A 85 9.71 -14.04 -0.11
C ASP A 85 9.45 -14.60 1.30
N GLY A 86 8.24 -15.09 1.57
CA GLY A 86 7.87 -15.70 2.83
C GLY A 86 8.62 -17.01 3.04
N ALA A 87 8.73 -17.85 1.99
CA ALA A 87 9.48 -19.09 2.04
C ALA A 87 10.99 -18.84 2.26
N VAL A 88 11.55 -17.86 1.56
CA VAL A 88 12.96 -17.47 1.66
C VAL A 88 13.27 -16.88 3.03
N ALA A 89 12.45 -15.97 3.55
CA ALA A 89 12.60 -15.38 4.88
C ALA A 89 12.62 -16.45 5.98
N ARG A 90 11.71 -17.42 5.90
CA ARG A 90 11.63 -18.54 6.86
C ARG A 90 12.82 -19.48 6.78
N ARG A 91 13.22 -19.90 5.57
CA ARG A 91 14.38 -20.81 5.37
C ARG A 91 15.70 -20.19 5.81
N LEU A 92 15.83 -18.89 5.67
CA LEU A 92 17.05 -18.15 6.00
C LEU A 92 17.05 -17.60 7.43
N GLY A 93 15.96 -17.78 8.19
CA GLY A 93 15.82 -17.21 9.53
C GLY A 93 15.88 -15.68 9.54
N ALA A 94 15.50 -15.03 8.43
CA ALA A 94 15.68 -13.60 8.17
C ALA A 94 14.39 -12.80 8.38
N CYS A 95 13.51 -13.24 9.30
CA CYS A 95 12.29 -12.48 9.63
C CYS A 95 12.67 -11.17 10.34
N SER A 96 12.33 -10.03 9.74
CA SER A 96 12.60 -8.70 10.31
C SER A 96 11.35 -7.83 10.30
N ALA A 97 11.24 -6.89 11.24
CA ALA A 97 10.12 -5.95 11.30
C ALA A 97 10.06 -5.05 10.05
N LEU A 98 11.22 -4.70 9.49
CA LEU A 98 11.32 -3.98 8.22
C LEU A 98 10.78 -4.83 7.06
N GLY A 99 11.15 -6.12 7.01
CA GLY A 99 10.65 -7.07 6.01
C GLY A 99 9.14 -7.22 6.08
N ALA A 100 8.56 -7.30 7.28
CA ALA A 100 7.10 -7.33 7.43
C ALA A 100 6.42 -6.04 6.95
N LYS A 101 7.04 -4.86 7.17
CA LYS A 101 6.52 -3.58 6.64
C LYS A 101 6.64 -3.52 5.11
N LEU A 102 7.75 -4.01 4.54
CA LEU A 102 7.96 -4.13 3.09
C LEU A 102 6.88 -5.00 2.44
N ASP A 103 6.65 -6.17 3.04
CA ASP A 103 5.64 -7.16 2.65
C ASP A 103 4.24 -6.53 2.62
N ASP A 104 3.82 -5.89 3.73
CA ASP A 104 2.54 -5.17 3.86
C ASP A 104 2.28 -4.17 2.72
N PHE A 105 3.28 -3.38 2.31
CA PHE A 105 3.16 -2.42 1.21
C PHE A 105 3.18 -3.08 -0.17
N ALA A 106 3.98 -4.14 -0.34
CA ALA A 106 4.00 -4.91 -1.57
C ALA A 106 2.65 -5.61 -1.81
N ASP A 107 2.12 -6.26 -0.76
CA ASP A 107 0.79 -6.88 -0.73
C ASP A 107 -0.31 -5.87 -1.11
N PHE A 108 -0.29 -4.69 -0.50
CA PHE A 108 -1.28 -3.66 -0.77
C PHE A 108 -1.18 -3.09 -2.18
N THR A 109 0.03 -2.92 -2.72
CA THR A 109 0.25 -2.42 -4.08
C THR A 109 -0.21 -3.45 -5.12
N THR A 110 0.26 -4.68 -4.99
CA THR A 110 0.03 -5.74 -5.98
C THR A 110 -1.35 -6.36 -5.85
N PHE A 111 -1.73 -6.82 -4.66
CA PHE A 111 -2.98 -7.55 -4.45
C PHE A 111 -4.14 -6.66 -4.02
N GLY A 112 -3.86 -5.42 -3.62
CA GLY A 112 -4.87 -4.40 -3.37
C GLY A 112 -5.15 -3.57 -4.61
N ILE A 113 -4.29 -2.60 -4.89
CA ILE A 113 -4.53 -1.58 -5.91
C ILE A 113 -4.45 -2.16 -7.33
N ALA A 114 -3.37 -2.87 -7.68
CA ALA A 114 -3.22 -3.38 -9.04
C ALA A 114 -4.36 -4.34 -9.44
N THR A 115 -4.73 -5.25 -8.53
CA THR A 115 -5.85 -6.18 -8.73
C THR A 115 -7.20 -5.46 -8.85
N ALA A 116 -7.44 -4.43 -8.04
CA ALA A 116 -8.69 -3.66 -8.15
C ALA A 116 -8.82 -3.00 -9.53
N LEU A 117 -7.71 -2.54 -10.12
CA LEU A 117 -7.71 -1.96 -11.46
C LEU A 117 -7.94 -2.99 -12.58
N LEU A 118 -7.76 -4.29 -12.33
CA LEU A 118 -8.15 -5.35 -13.28
C LEU A 118 -9.67 -5.43 -13.47
N LEU A 119 -10.47 -4.91 -12.52
CA LEU A 119 -11.93 -4.91 -12.59
C LEU A 119 -12.49 -4.04 -13.73
N ARG A 120 -11.65 -3.17 -14.32
CA ARG A 120 -11.99 -2.18 -15.37
C ARG A 120 -13.07 -1.20 -14.90
N THR A 121 -12.68 0.06 -14.81
CA THR A 121 -13.51 1.13 -14.25
C THR A 121 -14.37 1.76 -15.33
N THR A 122 -15.39 1.04 -15.81
CA THR A 122 -16.29 1.54 -16.86
C THR A 122 -17.40 2.42 -16.30
N ASP A 123 -17.99 2.03 -15.17
CA ASP A 123 -19.12 2.72 -14.55
C ASP A 123 -18.77 3.25 -13.14
N LEU A 124 -19.61 4.14 -12.61
CA LEU A 124 -19.52 4.57 -11.21
C LEU A 124 -19.57 3.38 -10.24
N LEU A 125 -20.35 2.34 -10.55
CA LEU A 125 -20.44 1.14 -9.72
C LEU A 125 -19.12 0.36 -9.70
N ASP A 126 -18.39 0.32 -10.82
CA ASP A 126 -17.07 -0.31 -10.89
C ASP A 126 -16.04 0.49 -10.09
N ASN A 127 -16.12 1.83 -10.14
CA ASN A 127 -15.30 2.68 -9.30
C ASN A 127 -15.55 2.37 -7.82
N ILE A 128 -16.81 2.35 -7.38
CA ILE A 128 -17.16 2.03 -5.99
C ILE A 128 -16.67 0.61 -5.62
N LEU A 129 -16.86 -0.37 -6.50
CA LEU A 129 -16.41 -1.74 -6.27
C LEU A 129 -14.87 -1.83 -6.13
N CYS A 130 -14.12 -1.12 -6.97
CA CYS A 130 -12.66 -1.01 -6.89
C CYS A 130 -12.24 -0.40 -5.54
N MET A 131 -12.88 0.68 -5.12
CA MET A 131 -12.64 1.31 -3.82
C MET A 131 -12.92 0.37 -2.65
N CYS A 132 -14.05 -0.34 -2.69
CA CYS A 132 -14.43 -1.32 -1.69
C CYS A 132 -13.44 -2.49 -1.63
N TYR A 133 -12.94 -2.96 -2.78
CA TYR A 133 -11.93 -4.00 -2.85
C TYR A 133 -10.63 -3.57 -2.17
N VAL A 134 -10.08 -2.41 -2.52
CA VAL A 134 -8.86 -1.89 -1.88
C VAL A 134 -9.04 -1.67 -0.39
N LEU A 135 -10.19 -1.11 0.04
CA LEU A 135 -10.47 -0.91 1.46
C LEU A 135 -10.59 -2.26 2.21
N SER A 136 -11.14 -3.30 1.58
CA SER A 136 -11.21 -4.65 2.16
C SER A 136 -9.82 -5.27 2.33
N VAL A 137 -8.92 -5.09 1.36
CA VAL A 137 -7.51 -5.53 1.45
C VAL A 137 -6.80 -4.81 2.58
N PHE A 138 -6.96 -3.49 2.66
CA PHE A 138 -6.40 -2.68 3.74
C PHE A 138 -6.88 -3.14 5.12
N VAL A 139 -8.19 -3.35 5.29
CA VAL A 139 -8.77 -3.84 6.55
C VAL A 139 -8.19 -5.21 6.90
N ARG A 140 -8.01 -6.10 5.91
CA ARG A 140 -7.35 -7.40 6.11
C ARG A 140 -5.93 -7.23 6.66
N LEU A 141 -5.10 -6.41 6.01
CA LEU A 141 -3.70 -6.18 6.41
C LEU A 141 -3.58 -5.55 7.81
N CYS A 142 -4.54 -4.72 8.22
CA CYS A 142 -4.49 -4.03 9.51
C CYS A 142 -5.05 -4.82 10.69
N PHE A 143 -6.14 -5.55 10.50
CA PHE A 143 -6.89 -6.17 11.61
C PHE A 143 -6.66 -7.67 11.76
N PHE A 144 -6.12 -8.34 10.73
CA PHE A 144 -6.09 -9.80 10.67
C PHE A 144 -4.68 -10.40 10.74
N SER A 145 -3.68 -9.61 11.17
CA SER A 145 -2.38 -10.15 11.57
C SER A 145 -2.54 -10.94 12.88
N SER A 146 -2.85 -12.23 12.74
CA SER A 146 -3.20 -13.13 13.83
C SER A 146 -2.03 -13.34 14.80
N GLY A 147 -2.18 -12.88 16.03
CA GLY A 147 -1.26 -13.20 17.15
C GLY A 147 -1.30 -14.68 17.60
N ILE A 148 -2.00 -15.54 16.87
CA ILE A 148 -2.07 -16.99 17.10
C ILE A 148 -1.18 -17.66 16.04
N PRO A 149 -0.21 -18.50 16.43
CA PRO A 149 0.61 -19.20 15.46
C PRO A 149 -0.25 -20.19 14.65
N PHE A 150 -0.01 -20.26 13.34
CA PHE A 150 -0.54 -21.26 12.40
C PHE A 150 -1.96 -21.07 11.82
N VAL A 151 -2.68 -19.98 12.09
CA VAL A 151 -4.02 -19.74 11.53
C VAL A 151 -4.23 -18.27 11.14
N TYR A 152 -4.60 -17.99 9.89
CA TYR A 152 -5.11 -16.70 9.42
C TYR A 152 -6.60 -16.54 9.74
N ARG A 153 -7.05 -15.29 9.83
CA ARG A 153 -8.48 -14.96 9.93
C ARG A 153 -8.87 -14.15 8.69
N GLY A 154 -9.90 -14.59 7.97
CA GLY A 154 -10.21 -14.08 6.62
C GLY A 154 -9.29 -14.65 5.53
N LEU A 155 -9.78 -14.68 4.28
CA LEU A 155 -9.01 -15.18 3.14
C LEU A 155 -7.80 -14.26 2.87
N PRO A 156 -6.57 -14.79 2.74
CA PRO A 156 -5.43 -13.95 2.40
C PRO A 156 -5.56 -13.26 1.03
N CYS A 157 -5.10 -12.01 0.90
CA CYS A 157 -5.32 -11.21 -0.31
C CYS A 157 -4.60 -11.79 -1.52
N ILE A 158 -3.49 -12.49 -1.31
CA ILE A 158 -2.73 -13.18 -2.36
C ILE A 158 -3.63 -14.13 -3.16
N TYR A 159 -4.49 -14.90 -2.48
CA TYR A 159 -5.39 -15.86 -3.12
C TYR A 159 -6.56 -15.19 -3.81
N SER A 160 -7.19 -14.21 -3.12
CA SER A 160 -8.26 -13.38 -3.68
C SER A 160 -7.82 -12.74 -5.01
N SER A 161 -6.60 -12.21 -5.02
CA SER A 161 -6.01 -11.58 -6.19
C SER A 161 -5.67 -12.56 -7.31
N ALA A 162 -5.09 -13.72 -6.99
CA ALA A 162 -4.79 -14.73 -8.00
C ALA A 162 -6.06 -15.26 -8.68
N ILE A 163 -7.14 -15.48 -7.91
CA ILE A 163 -8.46 -15.87 -8.45
C ILE A 163 -9.01 -14.76 -9.35
N LEU A 164 -8.95 -13.50 -8.91
CA LEU A 164 -9.50 -12.40 -9.69
C LEU A 164 -8.71 -12.13 -10.98
N ALA A 165 -7.38 -12.20 -10.92
CA ALA A 165 -6.50 -12.06 -12.08
C ALA A 165 -6.74 -13.20 -13.10
N SER A 166 -6.78 -14.45 -12.65
CA SER A 166 -7.05 -15.60 -13.53
C SER A 166 -8.47 -15.58 -14.10
N ALA A 167 -9.48 -15.20 -13.31
CA ALA A 167 -10.86 -15.03 -13.78
C ALA A 167 -10.97 -13.90 -14.81
N SER A 168 -10.25 -12.79 -14.63
CA SER A 168 -10.25 -11.67 -15.58
C SER A 168 -9.63 -12.06 -16.93
N MET A 169 -8.62 -12.93 -16.94
CA MET A 169 -8.03 -13.48 -18.15
C MET A 169 -8.97 -14.47 -18.86
N LEU A 170 -9.61 -15.37 -18.11
CA LEU A 170 -10.45 -16.43 -18.67
C LEU A 170 -11.82 -15.91 -19.14
N SER A 171 -12.37 -14.91 -18.46
CA SER A 171 -13.72 -14.40 -18.74
C SER A 171 -13.81 -13.54 -19.99
N GLY A 172 -12.68 -13.18 -20.62
CA GLY A 172 -12.53 -12.56 -21.95
C GLY A 172 -13.14 -11.16 -22.16
N ARG A 173 -14.27 -10.85 -21.53
CA ARG A 173 -14.95 -9.54 -21.44
C ARG A 173 -16.19 -9.53 -20.53
N ASN A 174 -16.56 -10.65 -19.90
CA ASN A 174 -17.76 -10.74 -19.06
C ASN A 174 -17.56 -10.04 -17.71
N LEU A 175 -17.74 -8.72 -17.70
CA LEU A 175 -17.63 -7.86 -16.51
C LEU A 175 -18.57 -8.30 -15.38
N ALA A 176 -19.75 -8.83 -15.70
CA ALA A 176 -20.70 -9.32 -14.69
C ALA A 176 -20.12 -10.46 -13.83
N MET A 177 -19.46 -11.44 -14.48
CA MET A 177 -18.79 -12.53 -13.76
C MET A 177 -17.66 -11.99 -12.89
N LEU A 178 -16.88 -11.05 -13.43
CA LEU A 178 -15.77 -10.43 -12.69
C LEU A 178 -16.26 -9.65 -11.47
N ARG A 179 -17.37 -8.90 -11.59
CA ARG A 179 -18.03 -8.20 -10.47
C ARG A 179 -18.50 -9.17 -9.40
N VAL A 180 -19.15 -10.27 -9.78
CA VAL A 180 -19.63 -11.31 -8.83
C VAL A 180 -18.47 -11.95 -8.08
N ILE A 181 -17.40 -12.32 -8.79
CA ILE A 181 -16.19 -12.89 -8.18
C ILE A 181 -15.54 -11.87 -7.24
N ALA A 182 -15.43 -10.60 -7.64
CA ALA A 182 -14.88 -9.54 -6.80
C ALA A 182 -15.67 -9.35 -5.50
N VAL A 183 -17.00 -9.29 -5.59
CA VAL A 183 -17.88 -9.20 -4.40
C VAL A 183 -17.71 -10.42 -3.51
N ALA A 184 -17.67 -11.63 -4.07
CA ALA A 184 -17.43 -12.85 -3.31
C ALA A 184 -16.07 -12.83 -2.59
N MET A 185 -15.00 -12.39 -3.27
CA MET A 185 -13.68 -12.25 -2.69
C MET A 185 -13.62 -11.22 -1.55
N ILE A 186 -14.29 -10.06 -1.70
CA ILE A 186 -14.40 -9.05 -0.64
C ILE A 186 -15.06 -9.67 0.62
N LEU A 187 -16.16 -10.41 0.43
CA LEU A 187 -16.85 -11.08 1.54
C LEU A 187 -15.95 -12.10 2.23
N PHE A 188 -15.17 -12.90 1.49
CA PHE A 188 -14.24 -13.86 2.08
C PHE A 188 -13.07 -13.21 2.81
N MET A 189 -12.54 -12.09 2.30
CA MET A 189 -11.45 -11.35 2.96
C MET A 189 -11.89 -10.72 4.28
N ILE A 190 -13.11 -10.19 4.36
CA ILE A 190 -13.66 -9.56 5.56
C ILE A 190 -14.21 -10.60 6.57
N SER A 191 -14.50 -11.81 6.11
CA SER A 191 -15.03 -12.88 6.95
C SER A 191 -14.11 -13.19 8.14
N GLN A 192 -14.70 -13.59 9.27
CA GLN A 192 -13.93 -13.98 10.46
C GLN A 192 -13.57 -15.47 10.49
N ASN A 193 -13.73 -16.17 9.36
CA ASN A 193 -13.41 -17.58 9.26
C ASN A 193 -11.91 -17.79 9.44
N PHE A 194 -11.55 -18.95 9.97
CA PHE A 194 -10.15 -19.34 10.20
C PHE A 194 -9.62 -20.10 8.99
N TYR A 195 -8.46 -19.67 8.49
CA TYR A 195 -7.77 -20.25 7.35
C TYR A 195 -6.41 -20.77 7.80
N PRO A 196 -5.94 -21.93 7.35
CA PRO A 196 -4.63 -22.44 7.73
C PRO A 196 -3.51 -21.51 7.26
N HIS A 197 -2.51 -21.28 8.11
CA HIS A 197 -1.39 -20.40 7.79
C HIS A 197 -0.34 -21.12 6.92
N ASP A 198 0.32 -20.38 6.02
CA ASP A 198 1.32 -20.84 5.04
C ASP A 198 2.40 -21.79 5.56
N ARG A 199 2.72 -21.76 6.86
CA ARG A 199 3.64 -22.72 7.49
C ARG A 199 3.16 -24.17 7.39
N VAL A 200 1.85 -24.40 7.54
CA VAL A 200 1.24 -25.72 7.38
C VAL A 200 1.23 -26.12 5.91
N LEU A 201 1.03 -25.14 5.02
CA LEU A 201 1.02 -25.31 3.58
C LEU A 201 2.41 -25.70 3.02
N GLU A 202 3.49 -25.07 3.47
CA GLU A 202 4.86 -25.32 2.95
C GLU A 202 5.38 -26.74 3.27
N SER A 203 4.80 -27.42 4.26
CA SER A 203 5.14 -28.80 4.62
C SER A 203 4.70 -29.83 3.59
N GLN A 204 3.72 -29.50 2.75
CA GLN A 204 3.05 -30.45 1.86
C GLN A 204 3.72 -30.51 0.49
N ALA A 205 4.13 -31.71 0.06
CA ALA A 205 4.84 -31.92 -1.21
C ALA A 205 4.04 -31.49 -2.44
N TRP A 206 2.71 -31.65 -2.40
CA TRP A 206 1.83 -31.23 -3.50
C TRP A 206 1.80 -29.71 -3.70
N LYS A 207 2.01 -28.90 -2.65
CA LYS A 207 2.08 -27.43 -2.77
C LYS A 207 3.39 -26.93 -3.35
N LYS A 208 4.49 -27.64 -3.07
CA LYS A 208 5.76 -27.42 -3.79
C LYS A 208 5.62 -27.75 -5.27
N ALA A 209 4.85 -28.78 -5.60
CA ALA A 209 4.51 -29.09 -6.98
C ALA A 209 3.58 -28.03 -7.61
N VAL A 210 2.64 -27.45 -6.86
CA VAL A 210 1.81 -26.31 -7.29
C VAL A 210 2.65 -25.06 -7.56
N PHE A 211 3.56 -24.70 -6.66
CA PHE A 211 4.45 -23.56 -6.87
C PHE A 211 5.41 -23.80 -8.04
N ALA A 212 6.06 -24.97 -8.10
CA ALA A 212 6.96 -25.32 -9.19
C ALA A 212 6.24 -25.40 -10.54
N GLY A 213 5.05 -25.99 -10.58
CA GLY A 213 4.22 -26.03 -11.78
C GLY A 213 3.68 -24.66 -12.17
N GLY A 214 3.38 -23.78 -11.21
CA GLY A 214 3.03 -22.38 -11.46
C GLY A 214 4.16 -21.62 -12.13
N VAL A 215 5.38 -21.70 -11.57
CA VAL A 215 6.60 -21.15 -12.18
C VAL A 215 6.80 -21.69 -13.60
N VAL A 216 6.74 -23.02 -13.79
CA VAL A 216 6.85 -23.64 -15.11
C VAL A 216 5.76 -23.15 -16.06
N MET A 217 4.52 -22.99 -15.61
CA MET A 217 3.41 -22.51 -16.44
C MET A 217 3.55 -21.05 -16.87
N VAL A 218 4.09 -20.16 -16.02
CA VAL A 218 4.43 -18.77 -16.42
C VAL A 218 5.44 -18.79 -17.57
N PHE A 219 6.45 -19.64 -17.48
CA PHE A 219 7.57 -19.64 -18.44
C PHE A 219 7.34 -20.51 -19.68
N CYS A 220 6.52 -21.56 -19.60
CA CYS A 220 6.46 -22.62 -20.61
C CYS A 220 5.10 -22.78 -21.31
N SER A 221 4.02 -22.12 -20.88
CA SER A 221 2.68 -22.38 -21.43
C SER A 221 2.07 -21.20 -22.20
N SER A 222 1.30 -21.52 -23.23
CA SER A 222 0.41 -20.56 -23.90
C SER A 222 -0.76 -20.14 -23.00
N PHE A 223 -1.41 -19.03 -23.36
CA PHE A 223 -2.37 -18.29 -22.54
C PHE A 223 -3.46 -19.08 -21.78
N PRO A 224 -4.19 -20.06 -22.35
CA PRO A 224 -5.33 -20.67 -21.64
C PRO A 224 -4.96 -21.69 -20.53
N PRO A 225 -4.01 -22.63 -20.73
CA PRO A 225 -3.62 -23.60 -19.70
C PRO A 225 -3.08 -22.98 -18.42
N ALA A 226 -2.32 -21.88 -18.48
CA ALA A 226 -1.81 -21.22 -17.28
C ALA A 226 -2.94 -20.69 -16.40
N CYS A 227 -3.93 -20.01 -16.98
CA CYS A 227 -5.06 -19.46 -16.24
C CYS A 227 -5.86 -20.57 -15.55
N VAL A 228 -6.13 -21.66 -16.29
CA VAL A 228 -6.83 -22.82 -15.76
C VAL A 228 -6.01 -23.49 -14.66
N TYR A 229 -4.68 -23.55 -14.80
CA TYR A 229 -3.79 -24.06 -13.76
C TYR A 229 -3.79 -23.18 -12.50
N TYR A 230 -3.74 -21.85 -12.62
CA TYR A 230 -3.81 -20.94 -11.48
C TYR A 230 -5.16 -21.01 -10.77
N LEU A 231 -6.26 -21.12 -11.52
CA LEU A 231 -7.59 -21.39 -10.98
C LEU A 231 -7.63 -22.74 -10.27
N LEU A 232 -7.15 -23.81 -10.90
CA LEU A 232 -7.07 -25.16 -10.33
C LEU A 232 -6.05 -25.32 -9.21
N CYS A 233 -5.10 -24.40 -9.05
CA CYS A 233 -4.17 -24.37 -7.92
C CYS A 233 -4.77 -23.60 -6.76
N CYS A 234 -5.55 -22.55 -7.05
CA CYS A 234 -6.34 -21.86 -6.05
C CYS A 234 -7.56 -22.70 -5.62
N GLU A 235 -8.22 -23.44 -6.52
CA GLU A 235 -9.46 -24.18 -6.29
C GLU A 235 -9.39 -25.24 -5.20
N PRO A 236 -8.45 -26.19 -5.15
CA PRO A 236 -8.45 -27.23 -4.12
C PRO A 236 -8.19 -26.63 -2.73
N GLU A 237 -7.40 -25.55 -2.65
CA GLU A 237 -7.26 -24.80 -1.41
C GLU A 237 -8.54 -24.05 -1.08
N THR A 238 -9.05 -23.24 -2.00
CA THR A 238 -10.26 -22.40 -1.87
C THR A 238 -11.52 -23.23 -1.62
N ILE A 239 -11.64 -24.43 -2.21
CA ILE A 239 -12.75 -25.38 -2.05
C ILE A 239 -12.63 -26.13 -0.72
N MET A 240 -11.44 -26.61 -0.33
CA MET A 240 -11.21 -27.17 1.02
C MET A 240 -11.46 -26.12 2.12
N ILE A 241 -11.20 -24.85 1.79
CA ILE A 241 -11.41 -23.66 2.61
C ILE A 241 -12.90 -23.22 2.63
N LEU A 242 -13.61 -23.25 1.50
CA LEU A 242 -15.05 -22.91 1.39
C LEU A 242 -15.93 -24.01 1.99
N LEU A 243 -15.52 -25.28 1.87
CA LEU A 243 -16.23 -26.45 2.40
C LEU A 243 -16.04 -26.64 3.91
N SER A 244 -15.22 -25.81 4.58
CA SER A 244 -15.14 -25.78 6.04
C SER A 244 -16.35 -24.99 6.58
N PRO A 245 -17.40 -25.65 7.10
CA PRO A 245 -18.58 -24.94 7.52
C PRO A 245 -18.31 -24.36 8.90
N SER A 246 -18.37 -23.03 9.03
CA SER A 246 -18.72 -22.43 10.31
C SER A 246 -19.70 -21.30 10.08
N SER A 247 -20.95 -21.61 10.41
CA SER A 247 -22.09 -20.71 10.55
C SER A 247 -21.71 -19.38 11.20
N GLY A 248 -21.80 -18.28 10.46
CA GLY A 248 -21.52 -16.96 11.02
C GLY A 248 -21.53 -15.78 10.04
N LEU A 249 -22.22 -15.88 8.91
CA LEU A 249 -22.23 -14.82 7.86
C LEU A 249 -22.93 -13.52 8.31
N PHE A 250 -23.58 -13.50 9.49
CA PHE A 250 -24.37 -12.36 9.98
C PHE A 250 -24.26 -12.07 11.48
N GLN A 251 -23.20 -12.50 12.17
CA GLN A 251 -23.08 -12.27 13.62
C GLN A 251 -22.40 -10.94 14.01
N CYS A 252 -21.80 -10.21 13.05
CA CYS A 252 -20.96 -9.03 13.34
C CYS A 252 -21.69 -7.68 13.31
N THR A 253 -22.80 -7.54 12.59
CA THR A 253 -23.52 -6.25 12.55
C THR A 253 -24.29 -5.99 13.85
N ASN A 254 -24.76 -7.04 14.54
CA ASN A 254 -25.48 -6.87 15.80
C ASN A 254 -24.58 -6.52 16.99
N LYS A 255 -23.30 -6.93 17.01
CA LYS A 255 -22.43 -6.69 18.19
C LYS A 255 -21.77 -5.32 18.24
N LEU A 256 -21.77 -4.56 17.13
CA LEU A 256 -21.24 -3.19 17.09
C LEU A 256 -22.37 -2.13 17.19
N PHE A 257 -23.60 -2.48 16.82
CA PHE A 257 -24.75 -1.55 16.81
C PHE A 257 -25.78 -1.79 17.91
N LEU A 258 -25.77 -2.92 18.62
CA LEU A 258 -26.63 -3.19 19.78
C LEU A 258 -25.80 -3.37 21.05
N SER A 259 -25.16 -2.31 21.50
CA SER A 259 -25.06 -2.08 22.94
C SER A 259 -26.19 -1.13 23.30
N ASP A 260 -27.38 -1.70 23.53
CA ASP A 260 -28.49 -1.00 24.16
C ASP A 260 -27.97 -0.30 25.42
N GLY A 261 -28.04 1.04 25.43
CA GLY A 261 -27.64 1.87 26.57
C GLY A 261 -26.38 2.73 26.39
N ALA A 262 -25.89 2.99 25.17
CA ALA A 262 -24.80 3.95 24.97
C ALA A 262 -25.27 5.39 25.27
N THR A 263 -24.90 5.92 26.44
CA THR A 263 -25.09 7.33 26.80
C THR A 263 -24.41 8.23 25.75
N GLY A 264 -25.01 9.38 25.39
CA GLY A 264 -24.47 10.28 24.36
C GLY A 264 -23.03 10.76 24.59
N LEU A 265 -22.52 10.59 25.81
CA LEU A 265 -21.13 10.84 26.19
C LEU A 265 -20.17 9.75 25.67
N GLN A 266 -20.57 8.47 25.68
CA GLN A 266 -19.79 7.36 25.11
C GLN A 266 -19.69 7.45 23.59
N ILE A 267 -20.77 7.87 22.91
CA ILE A 267 -20.78 8.07 21.45
C ILE A 267 -19.83 9.22 21.07
N LYS A 268 -19.87 10.34 21.80
CA LYS A 268 -18.93 11.45 21.60
C LYS A 268 -17.49 11.02 21.84
N GLU A 269 -17.23 10.20 22.86
CA GLU A 269 -15.88 9.73 23.15
C GLU A 269 -15.36 8.72 22.11
N PHE A 270 -16.22 7.82 21.63
CA PHE A 270 -15.90 6.91 20.53
C PHE A 270 -15.64 7.66 19.22
N ALA A 271 -16.51 8.61 18.86
CA ALA A 271 -16.34 9.46 17.69
C ALA A 271 -15.04 10.27 17.77
N ARG A 272 -14.73 10.82 18.95
CA ARG A 272 -13.47 11.55 19.21
C ARG A 272 -12.24 10.65 19.05
N LYS A 273 -12.28 9.41 19.56
CA LYS A 273 -11.17 8.46 19.46
C LYS A 273 -10.93 7.97 18.01
N ASN A 274 -12.00 7.88 17.22
CA ASN A 274 -11.92 7.39 15.83
C ASN A 274 -11.92 8.50 14.77
N ALA A 275 -12.02 9.77 15.17
CA ALA A 275 -12.04 10.90 14.24
C ALA A 275 -10.77 10.97 13.38
N ALA A 276 -9.60 10.80 13.98
CA ALA A 276 -8.33 10.78 13.24
C ALA A 276 -8.28 9.61 12.25
N ASN A 277 -8.62 8.39 12.69
CA ASN A 277 -8.66 7.21 11.83
C ASN A 277 -9.63 7.40 10.65
N ALA A 278 -10.78 8.04 10.86
CA ALA A 278 -11.74 8.34 9.80
C ALA A 278 -11.19 9.34 8.78
N LEU A 279 -10.38 10.32 9.22
CA LEU A 279 -9.71 11.25 8.34
C LEU A 279 -8.62 10.55 7.49
N SER A 280 -7.83 9.64 8.07
CA SER A 280 -6.84 8.86 7.31
C SER A 280 -7.52 7.93 6.28
N VAL A 281 -8.63 7.27 6.65
CA VAL A 281 -9.45 6.52 5.68
C VAL A 281 -10.00 7.45 4.59
N GLY A 282 -10.45 8.65 4.96
CA GLY A 282 -10.87 9.69 4.02
C GLY A 282 -9.76 10.09 3.05
N ASN A 283 -8.52 10.28 3.53
CA ASN A 283 -7.35 10.56 2.71
C ASN A 283 -7.11 9.42 1.71
N MET A 284 -7.10 8.16 2.17
CA MET A 284 -6.94 7.00 1.30
C MET A 284 -8.05 6.91 0.22
N VAL A 285 -9.30 7.24 0.58
CA VAL A 285 -10.41 7.32 -0.39
C VAL A 285 -10.18 8.42 -1.43
N MET A 286 -9.67 9.59 -1.04
CA MET A 286 -9.31 10.65 -1.98
C MET A 286 -8.16 10.23 -2.90
N GLY A 287 -7.15 9.55 -2.37
CA GLY A 287 -6.05 8.97 -3.15
C GLY A 287 -6.55 7.98 -4.19
N MET A 288 -7.39 7.03 -3.80
CA MET A 288 -7.96 6.06 -4.73
C MET A 288 -8.89 6.71 -5.77
N ALA A 289 -9.71 7.69 -5.38
CA ALA A 289 -10.52 8.46 -6.32
C ALA A 289 -9.66 9.25 -7.33
N SER A 290 -8.49 9.73 -6.90
CA SER A 290 -7.51 10.38 -7.78
C SER A 290 -6.86 9.40 -8.76
N ILE A 291 -6.51 8.18 -8.31
CA ILE A 291 -6.04 7.10 -9.18
C ILE A 291 -7.09 6.83 -10.26
N LEU A 292 -8.34 6.58 -9.86
CA LEU A 292 -9.46 6.32 -10.77
C LEU A 292 -9.71 7.47 -11.75
N SER A 293 -9.65 8.70 -11.26
CA SER A 293 -9.80 9.91 -12.09
C SER A 293 -8.65 10.08 -13.09
N SER A 294 -7.43 9.68 -12.72
CA SER A 294 -6.27 9.65 -13.62
C SER A 294 -6.43 8.61 -14.72
N ILE A 295 -7.02 7.45 -14.42
CA ILE A 295 -7.34 6.39 -15.41
C ILE A 295 -8.37 6.90 -16.40
N ASN A 296 -9.40 7.59 -15.91
CA ASN A 296 -10.49 8.12 -16.73
C ASN A 296 -10.11 9.38 -17.53
N GLY A 297 -8.83 9.81 -17.50
CA GLY A 297 -8.34 10.99 -18.22
C GLY A 297 -8.65 12.35 -17.56
N HIS A 298 -9.35 12.36 -16.43
CA HIS A 298 -9.72 13.58 -15.69
C HIS A 298 -8.57 14.05 -14.78
N HIS A 299 -7.43 14.41 -15.39
CA HIS A 299 -6.21 14.77 -14.66
C HIS A 299 -6.38 16.00 -13.74
N HIS A 300 -7.19 16.98 -14.12
CA HIS A 300 -7.46 18.15 -13.27
C HIS A 300 -8.17 17.76 -11.97
N ALA A 301 -9.20 16.90 -12.05
CA ALA A 301 -9.90 16.39 -10.88
C ALA A 301 -8.96 15.55 -10.01
N ALA A 302 -8.11 14.71 -10.62
CA ALA A 302 -7.11 13.91 -9.91
C ALA A 302 -6.15 14.77 -9.07
N CYS A 303 -5.69 15.91 -9.60
CA CYS A 303 -4.81 16.83 -8.87
C CYS A 303 -5.52 17.44 -7.65
N TRP A 304 -6.77 17.89 -7.82
CA TRP A 304 -7.56 18.42 -6.70
C TRP A 304 -7.83 17.37 -5.62
N LEU A 305 -8.13 16.13 -6.00
CA LEU A 305 -8.32 15.03 -5.06
C LEU A 305 -7.06 14.75 -4.23
N VAL A 306 -5.86 14.82 -4.84
CA VAL A 306 -4.58 14.73 -4.11
C VAL A 306 -4.41 15.91 -3.14
N LEU A 307 -4.74 17.13 -3.56
CA LEU A 307 -4.66 18.31 -2.69
C LEU A 307 -5.68 18.25 -1.53
N ILE A 308 -6.86 17.68 -1.75
CA ILE A 308 -7.82 17.40 -0.68
C ILE A 308 -7.26 16.35 0.29
N GLY A 309 -6.65 15.28 -0.22
CA GLY A 309 -5.95 14.28 0.58
C GLY A 309 -4.84 14.89 1.45
N TYR A 310 -4.05 15.82 0.88
CA TYR A 310 -3.06 16.62 1.60
C TYR A 310 -3.66 17.40 2.78
N LEU A 311 -4.85 17.99 2.62
CA LEU A 311 -5.52 18.68 3.73
C LEU A 311 -6.05 17.69 4.78
N LEU A 312 -6.52 16.51 4.38
CA LEU A 312 -7.01 15.49 5.30
C LEU A 312 -5.90 14.88 6.16
N ASP A 313 -4.72 14.66 5.58
CA ASP A 313 -3.51 14.23 6.29
C ASP A 313 -3.06 15.26 7.35
N LEU A 314 -2.97 16.53 6.97
CA LEU A 314 -2.66 17.57 7.95
C LEU A 314 -3.71 17.65 9.07
N ALA A 315 -4.98 17.38 8.74
CA ALA A 315 -6.06 17.36 9.70
C ALA A 315 -5.98 16.14 10.64
N ASP A 316 -5.66 14.94 10.14
CA ASP A 316 -5.66 13.73 10.97
C ASP A 316 -4.57 13.77 12.05
N GLY A 317 -3.38 14.24 11.72
CA GLY A 317 -2.26 14.38 12.65
C GLY A 317 -2.55 15.46 13.68
N ALA A 318 -3.15 16.58 13.25
CA ALA A 318 -3.55 17.65 14.16
C ALA A 318 -4.68 17.20 15.11
N VAL A 319 -5.68 16.47 14.59
CA VAL A 319 -6.81 15.93 15.36
C VAL A 319 -6.34 14.86 16.35
N ALA A 320 -5.50 13.91 15.92
CA ALA A 320 -4.93 12.89 16.80
C ALA A 320 -4.18 13.50 17.98
N ARG A 321 -3.36 14.54 17.71
CA ARG A 321 -2.59 15.27 18.74
C ARG A 321 -3.50 16.04 19.70
N ARG A 322 -4.49 16.79 19.19
CA ARG A 322 -5.42 17.57 20.03
C ARG A 322 -6.30 16.70 20.91
N LEU A 323 -6.67 15.53 20.43
CA LEU A 323 -7.57 14.62 21.12
C LEU A 323 -6.82 13.59 21.98
N GLY A 324 -5.48 13.57 21.94
CA GLY A 324 -4.67 12.58 22.64
C GLY A 324 -4.92 11.14 22.16
N ALA A 325 -5.37 10.97 20.90
CA ALA A 325 -5.86 9.72 20.34
C ALA A 325 -4.81 9.02 19.44
N CYS A 326 -3.51 9.11 19.77
CA CYS A 326 -2.46 8.42 19.04
C CYS A 326 -2.56 6.91 19.26
N SER A 327 -2.81 6.14 18.19
CA SER A 327 -2.91 4.68 18.24
C SER A 327 -1.99 4.01 17.22
N ALA A 328 -1.53 2.79 17.50
CA ALA A 328 -0.70 2.02 16.56
C ALA A 328 -1.45 1.71 15.25
N LEU A 329 -2.76 1.45 15.34
CA LEU A 329 -3.62 1.28 14.17
C LEU A 329 -3.71 2.58 13.36
N GLY A 330 -3.86 3.72 14.03
CA GLY A 330 -3.88 5.05 13.38
C GLY A 330 -2.58 5.33 12.63
N ALA A 331 -1.42 5.00 13.20
CA ALA A 331 -0.14 5.13 12.50
C ALA A 331 -0.01 4.20 11.29
N LYS A 332 -0.56 2.97 11.35
CA LYS A 332 -0.58 2.07 10.20
C LYS A 332 -1.53 2.58 9.11
N LEU A 333 -2.71 3.08 9.50
CA LEU A 333 -3.68 3.73 8.62
C LEU A 333 -3.07 4.91 7.86
N ASP A 334 -2.37 5.78 8.61
CA ASP A 334 -1.64 6.94 8.12
C ASP A 334 -0.61 6.54 7.05
N ASP A 335 0.27 5.59 7.37
CA ASP A 335 1.28 5.05 6.44
C ASP A 335 0.68 4.55 5.10
N PHE A 336 -0.46 3.85 5.13
CA PHE A 336 -1.13 3.37 3.91
C PHE A 336 -1.89 4.47 3.16
N ALA A 337 -2.50 5.41 3.88
CA ALA A 337 -3.16 6.56 3.28
C ALA A 337 -2.14 7.44 2.56
N ASP A 338 -1.01 7.73 3.20
CA ASP A 338 0.14 8.44 2.63
C ASP A 338 0.66 7.76 1.37
N PHE A 339 0.89 6.46 1.46
CA PHE A 339 1.39 5.69 0.32
C PHE A 339 0.42 5.68 -0.87
N THR A 340 -0.89 5.58 -0.59
CA THR A 340 -1.93 5.59 -1.63
C THR A 340 -2.03 6.95 -2.31
N THR A 341 -2.16 8.03 -1.52
CA THR A 341 -2.40 9.38 -2.02
C THR A 341 -1.11 10.06 -2.51
N PHE A 342 -0.09 10.10 -1.67
CA PHE A 342 1.14 10.86 -1.94
C PHE A 342 2.21 10.03 -2.66
N GLY A 343 2.08 8.70 -2.64
CA GLY A 343 2.87 7.77 -3.45
C GLY A 343 2.21 7.50 -4.79
N ILE A 344 1.25 6.58 -4.81
CA ILE A 344 0.70 6.01 -6.06
C ILE A 344 -0.13 7.04 -6.82
N ALA A 345 -1.15 7.68 -6.21
CA ALA A 345 -2.01 8.62 -6.92
C ALA A 345 -1.23 9.79 -7.51
N THR A 346 -0.28 10.33 -6.73
CA THR A 346 0.62 11.41 -7.18
C THR A 346 1.51 10.99 -8.34
N SER A 347 2.06 9.77 -8.30
CA SER A 347 2.90 9.26 -9.39
C SER A 347 2.14 9.17 -10.72
N LEU A 348 0.85 8.85 -10.67
CA LEU A 348 -0.01 8.78 -11.86
C LEU A 348 -0.37 10.16 -12.45
N LEU A 349 -0.19 11.24 -11.69
CA LEU A 349 -0.30 12.60 -12.24
C LEU A 349 0.77 12.90 -13.29
N LEU A 350 1.88 12.14 -13.29
CA LEU A 350 2.96 12.28 -14.27
C LEU A 350 2.56 11.92 -15.70
N ARG A 351 1.36 11.36 -15.93
CA ARG A 351 0.86 10.91 -17.25
C ARG A 351 1.81 9.92 -17.92
N THR A 352 1.39 8.66 -17.98
CA THR A 352 2.21 7.52 -18.41
C THR A 352 2.30 7.42 -19.94
N THR A 353 2.80 8.46 -20.60
CA THR A 353 2.87 8.52 -22.08
C THR A 353 4.02 7.71 -22.65
N ASP A 354 5.20 7.84 -22.04
CA ASP A 354 6.42 7.18 -22.51
C ASP A 354 6.93 6.14 -21.51
N LEU A 355 7.84 5.26 -21.96
CA LEU A 355 8.58 4.36 -21.08
C LEU A 355 9.32 5.12 -19.96
N LEU A 356 9.84 6.31 -20.27
CA LEU A 356 10.52 7.14 -19.28
C LEU A 356 9.56 7.58 -18.17
N ASP A 357 8.32 7.92 -18.49
CA ASP A 357 7.31 8.31 -17.51
C ASP A 357 6.91 7.12 -16.63
N ASN A 358 6.82 5.92 -17.22
CA ASN A 358 6.58 4.69 -16.46
C ASN A 358 7.71 4.41 -15.46
N ILE A 359 8.97 4.53 -15.90
CA ILE A 359 10.12 4.36 -15.02
C ILE A 359 10.12 5.43 -13.92
N LEU A 360 9.88 6.69 -14.28
CA LEU A 360 9.84 7.80 -13.34
C LEU A 360 8.72 7.62 -12.30
N CYS A 361 7.56 7.13 -12.72
CA CYS A 361 6.43 6.79 -11.86
C CYS A 361 6.83 5.71 -10.83
N VAL A 362 7.46 4.62 -11.29
CA VAL A 362 7.96 3.55 -10.39
C VAL A 362 9.01 4.11 -9.44
N CYS A 363 9.98 4.88 -9.92
CA CYS A 363 11.00 5.52 -9.09
C CYS A 363 10.39 6.46 -8.04
N TYR A 364 9.36 7.22 -8.40
CA TYR A 364 8.65 8.10 -7.47
C TYR A 364 7.99 7.29 -6.35
N VAL A 365 7.21 6.24 -6.68
CA VAL A 365 6.57 5.38 -5.67
C VAL A 365 7.60 4.68 -4.78
N LEU A 366 8.68 4.14 -5.36
CA LEU A 366 9.77 3.54 -4.60
C LEU A 366 10.44 4.54 -3.65
N SER A 367 10.58 5.80 -4.04
CA SER A 367 11.15 6.83 -3.18
C SER A 367 10.24 7.18 -2.00
N VAL A 368 8.92 7.25 -2.21
CA VAL A 368 7.93 7.45 -1.14
C VAL A 368 7.92 6.25 -0.21
N PHE A 369 7.92 5.04 -0.76
CA PHE A 369 8.00 3.80 0.00
C PHE A 369 9.24 3.74 0.91
N VAL A 370 10.44 3.94 0.33
CA VAL A 370 11.71 3.97 1.07
C VAL A 370 11.63 5.00 2.20
N ARG A 371 10.99 6.13 1.92
CA ARG A 371 10.83 7.18 2.89
C ARG A 371 9.92 6.80 4.07
N LEU A 372 8.76 6.18 3.82
CA LEU A 372 7.85 5.70 4.88
C LEU A 372 8.46 4.56 5.72
N CYS A 373 9.34 3.74 5.12
CA CYS A 373 9.96 2.61 5.81
C CYS A 373 11.24 2.95 6.58
N PHE A 374 12.09 3.85 6.08
CA PHE A 374 13.45 4.06 6.61
C PHE A 374 13.67 5.39 7.31
N PHE A 375 12.84 6.41 7.05
CA PHE A 375 13.15 7.79 7.43
C PHE A 375 12.34 8.33 8.62
N THR A 376 11.66 7.45 9.36
CA THR A 376 11.09 7.78 10.68
C THR A 376 12.23 7.92 11.70
N SER A 377 12.56 9.16 12.04
CA SER A 377 13.73 9.52 12.84
C SER A 377 13.55 9.24 14.34
N GLY A 378 14.62 8.75 14.98
CA GLY A 378 14.73 8.61 16.45
C GLY A 378 15.09 9.91 17.18
N ILE A 379 15.13 11.06 16.49
CA ILE A 379 15.38 12.37 17.08
C ILE A 379 14.04 13.11 17.18
N PRO A 380 13.61 13.57 18.37
CA PRO A 380 12.37 14.29 18.50
C PRO A 380 12.44 15.60 17.68
N PHE A 381 11.37 15.90 16.93
CA PHE A 381 11.14 17.16 16.20
C PHE A 381 11.85 17.40 14.86
N MET A 382 12.54 16.43 14.24
CA MET A 382 13.05 16.57 12.86
C MET A 382 12.85 15.30 12.03
N TYR A 383 12.38 15.43 10.79
CA TYR A 383 12.38 14.38 9.76
C TYR A 383 13.71 14.34 9.02
N ARG A 384 14.05 13.16 8.48
CA ARG A 384 15.17 12.99 7.55
C ARG A 384 14.56 12.83 6.14
N GLY A 385 14.94 13.70 5.20
CA GLY A 385 14.29 13.82 3.88
C GLY A 385 12.96 14.61 3.91
N LEU A 386 12.56 15.21 2.78
CA LEU A 386 11.41 16.13 2.67
C LEU A 386 10.04 15.43 2.67
N PRO A 387 9.13 15.55 3.68
CA PRO A 387 7.84 14.81 3.80
C PRO A 387 7.06 14.59 2.49
N CYS A 388 6.57 13.35 2.27
CA CYS A 388 5.95 12.95 1.01
C CYS A 388 4.68 13.77 0.70
N ILE A 389 4.00 14.22 1.76
CA ILE A 389 2.90 15.19 1.71
C ILE A 389 3.29 16.46 0.95
N TYR A 390 4.50 16.99 1.16
CA TYR A 390 4.94 18.23 0.52
C TYR A 390 5.36 17.99 -0.92
N SER A 391 6.06 16.89 -1.21
CA SER A 391 6.42 16.56 -2.59
C SER A 391 5.20 16.38 -3.47
N SER A 392 4.17 15.72 -2.93
CA SER A 392 2.91 15.52 -3.64
C SER A 392 2.15 16.83 -3.85
N ALA A 393 2.00 17.67 -2.82
CA ALA A 393 1.33 18.96 -2.95
C ALA A 393 2.03 19.87 -3.99
N ILE A 394 3.37 19.87 -4.03
CA ILE A 394 4.15 20.62 -5.03
C ILE A 394 3.89 20.06 -6.44
N LEU A 395 3.91 18.74 -6.61
CA LEU A 395 3.69 18.12 -7.92
C LEU A 395 2.26 18.35 -8.43
N ALA A 396 1.25 18.20 -7.57
CA ALA A 396 -0.16 18.41 -7.89
C ALA A 396 -0.51 19.88 -8.14
N SER A 397 0.11 20.82 -7.43
CA SER A 397 -0.06 22.25 -7.72
C SER A 397 0.65 22.67 -9.00
N ALA A 398 1.84 22.12 -9.28
CA ALA A 398 2.57 22.38 -10.51
C ALA A 398 1.85 21.81 -11.74
N SER A 399 1.24 20.64 -11.67
CA SER A 399 0.45 20.07 -12.76
C SER A 399 -0.77 20.94 -13.09
N ILE A 400 -1.47 21.48 -12.07
CA ILE A 400 -2.58 22.42 -12.25
C ILE A 400 -2.10 23.73 -12.89
N LEU A 401 -1.05 24.34 -12.33
CA LEU A 401 -0.58 25.66 -12.75
C LEU A 401 0.04 25.65 -14.15
N SER A 402 0.74 24.57 -14.51
CA SER A 402 1.40 24.44 -15.81
C SER A 402 0.48 23.99 -16.94
N GLY A 403 -0.80 23.74 -16.67
CA GLY A 403 -1.71 23.11 -17.63
C GLY A 403 -1.30 21.68 -18.01
N GLY A 404 -0.49 21.02 -17.16
CA GLY A 404 0.06 19.70 -17.42
C GLY A 404 1.24 19.68 -18.40
N ASN A 405 2.13 20.69 -18.35
CA ASN A 405 3.39 20.64 -19.10
C ASN A 405 4.27 19.49 -18.56
N LEU A 406 4.39 18.44 -19.36
CA LEU A 406 5.05 17.19 -18.96
C LEU A 406 6.55 17.37 -18.66
N ALA A 407 7.24 18.24 -19.39
CA ALA A 407 8.67 18.47 -19.16
C ALA A 407 8.93 19.11 -17.80
N LEU A 408 8.12 20.11 -17.43
CA LEU A 408 8.18 20.73 -16.10
C LEU A 408 7.86 19.70 -15.01
N LEU A 409 6.82 18.90 -15.21
CA LEU A 409 6.38 17.90 -14.24
C LEU A 409 7.45 16.82 -14.01
N ARG A 410 8.13 16.37 -15.07
CA ARG A 410 9.28 15.44 -15.00
C ARG A 410 10.41 16.04 -14.16
N VAL A 411 10.80 17.29 -14.42
CA VAL A 411 11.88 17.97 -13.69
C VAL A 411 11.52 18.11 -12.20
N ILE A 412 10.28 18.52 -11.89
CA ILE A 412 9.81 18.64 -10.51
C ILE A 412 9.78 17.27 -9.82
N ALA A 413 9.29 16.22 -10.49
CA ALA A 413 9.28 14.88 -9.91
C ALA A 413 10.69 14.36 -9.61
N VAL A 414 11.65 14.53 -10.52
CA VAL A 414 13.05 14.17 -10.27
C VAL A 414 13.62 14.95 -9.08
N ALA A 415 13.38 16.27 -9.01
CA ALA A 415 13.81 17.09 -7.89
C ALA A 415 13.20 16.61 -6.56
N MET A 416 11.90 16.30 -6.55
CA MET A 416 11.20 15.80 -5.36
C MET A 416 11.71 14.42 -4.92
N ILE A 417 12.00 13.50 -5.84
CA ILE A 417 12.63 12.21 -5.54
C ILE A 417 13.97 12.41 -4.84
N LEU A 418 14.82 13.31 -5.37
CA LEU A 418 16.11 13.63 -4.76
C LEU A 418 15.94 14.23 -3.36
N PHE A 419 14.98 15.13 -3.14
CA PHE A 419 14.72 15.69 -1.81
C PHE A 419 14.17 14.67 -0.81
N MET A 420 13.33 13.73 -1.25
CA MET A 420 12.82 12.66 -0.39
C MET A 420 13.91 11.68 0.05
N ILE A 421 14.83 11.34 -0.85
CA ILE A 421 15.94 10.41 -0.57
C ILE A 421 17.10 11.11 0.17
N SER A 422 17.19 12.45 0.08
CA SER A 422 18.25 13.21 0.72
C SER A 422 18.32 12.99 2.23
N GLN A 423 19.54 13.01 2.76
CA GLN A 423 19.80 12.83 4.20
C GLN A 423 19.61 14.13 5.01
N ASN A 424 19.06 15.18 4.39
CA ASN A 424 18.87 16.49 5.00
C ASN A 424 17.78 16.43 6.08
N PHE A 425 17.94 17.24 7.12
CA PHE A 425 16.96 17.33 8.20
C PHE A 425 15.92 18.40 7.89
N TYR A 426 14.64 18.04 8.03
CA TYR A 426 13.51 18.93 7.91
C TYR A 426 12.79 19.05 9.25
N PRO A 427 12.30 20.23 9.64
CA PRO A 427 11.57 20.39 10.90
C PRO A 427 10.28 19.56 10.89
N HIS A 428 9.95 18.97 12.03
CA HIS A 428 8.72 18.18 12.20
C HIS A 428 7.50 19.11 12.26
N ASP A 429 6.34 18.59 11.84
CA ASP A 429 5.10 19.38 11.76
C ASP A 429 4.70 20.04 13.08
N ARG A 430 5.08 19.50 14.25
CA ARG A 430 4.87 20.17 15.55
C ARG A 430 5.51 21.56 15.63
N VAL A 431 6.72 21.71 15.09
CA VAL A 431 7.44 22.99 15.04
C VAL A 431 6.78 23.90 14.01
N LEU A 432 6.36 23.33 12.89
CA LEU A 432 5.76 24.08 11.79
C LEU A 432 4.31 24.55 12.09
N GLU A 433 3.51 23.79 12.85
CA GLU A 433 2.14 24.15 13.29
C GLU A 433 2.12 25.35 14.24
N SER A 434 3.22 25.59 14.97
CA SER A 434 3.36 26.74 15.86
C SER A 434 3.47 28.07 15.10
N GLN A 435 3.83 28.02 13.82
CA GLN A 435 4.09 29.19 13.00
C GLN A 435 2.82 29.77 12.38
N ALA A 436 2.59 31.07 12.57
CA ALA A 436 1.37 31.76 12.11
C ALA A 436 1.20 31.73 10.58
N TRP A 437 2.30 31.81 9.83
CA TRP A 437 2.25 31.81 8.36
C TRP A 437 1.70 30.49 7.80
N LYS A 438 1.96 29.34 8.45
CA LYS A 438 1.41 28.05 8.03
C LYS A 438 -0.10 27.95 8.26
N LYS A 439 -0.62 28.55 9.33
CA LYS A 439 -2.07 28.68 9.52
C LYS A 439 -2.69 29.50 8.40
N GLY A 440 -1.97 30.53 7.92
CA GLY A 440 -2.32 31.30 6.73
C GLY A 440 -2.29 30.46 5.44
N VAL A 441 -1.25 29.66 5.21
CA VAL A 441 -1.16 28.76 4.04
C VAL A 441 -2.22 27.67 4.08
N TYR A 442 -2.50 27.08 5.25
CA TYR A 442 -3.54 26.07 5.42
C TYR A 442 -4.94 26.67 5.22
N ALA A 443 -5.22 27.84 5.81
CA ALA A 443 -6.46 28.56 5.58
C ALA A 443 -6.60 28.99 4.11
N GLY A 444 -5.53 29.46 3.49
CA GLY A 444 -5.50 29.81 2.07
C GLY A 444 -5.67 28.61 1.15
N GLY A 445 -5.09 27.46 1.50
CA GLY A 445 -5.27 26.19 0.79
C GLY A 445 -6.69 25.66 0.87
N ILE A 446 -7.31 25.71 2.07
CA ILE A 446 -8.74 25.42 2.25
C ILE A 446 -9.58 26.37 1.39
N VAL A 447 -9.36 27.68 1.50
CA VAL A 447 -10.09 28.67 0.70
C VAL A 447 -9.90 28.42 -0.79
N MET A 448 -8.69 28.11 -1.25
CA MET A 448 -8.42 27.78 -2.66
C MET A 448 -9.18 26.54 -3.12
N VAL A 449 -9.18 25.45 -2.33
CA VAL A 449 -9.93 24.22 -2.66
C VAL A 449 -11.45 24.46 -2.68
N PHE A 450 -11.98 25.24 -1.73
CA PHE A 450 -13.41 25.50 -1.63
C PHE A 450 -13.90 26.62 -2.58
N CYS A 451 -13.06 27.57 -2.94
CA CYS A 451 -13.39 28.69 -3.83
C CYS A 451 -12.94 28.46 -5.29
N SER A 452 -12.10 27.47 -5.57
CA SER A 452 -11.83 27.05 -6.95
C SER A 452 -13.11 26.47 -7.53
N SER A 453 -13.62 27.07 -8.61
CA SER A 453 -14.66 26.45 -9.40
C SER A 453 -14.10 25.14 -9.96
N PHE A 454 -14.62 24.00 -9.51
CA PHE A 454 -14.39 22.74 -10.21
C PHE A 454 -14.77 22.99 -11.68
N PRO A 455 -13.84 22.86 -12.63
CA PRO A 455 -14.21 23.05 -14.02
C PRO A 455 -15.35 22.06 -14.33
N PRO A 456 -16.43 22.49 -15.00
CA PRO A 456 -17.49 21.58 -15.37
C PRO A 456 -16.85 20.44 -16.17
N ALA A 457 -17.24 19.20 -15.84
CA ALA A 457 -16.88 18.05 -16.64
C ALA A 457 -17.32 18.32 -18.08
N CYS A 458 -16.36 18.53 -18.98
CA CYS A 458 -16.58 18.66 -20.42
C CYS A 458 -16.15 17.37 -21.10
#